data_AF-R7LIM9-F1
#
_entry.id   AF-R7LIM9-F1
#
_cell.length_a   1.000
_cell.length_b   1.000
_cell.length_c   1.000
_cell.angle_alpha   90.00
_cell.angle_beta   90.00
_cell.angle_gamma   90.00
#
_symmetry.space_group_name_H-M   'P 1'
#
loop_
_entity.id
_entity.type
_entity.pdbx_description
1 polymer ?
#
loop_
_entity_poly.entity_id
_entity_poly.type
_entity_poly.pdbx_seq_one_letter_code
_entity_poly.pdbx_strand_id
1 'polypeptide(L)'
;MMKKKYGVTQRSNFITENAKLTALARVDVVTALLNFRGKYKTKKEADDTFLEIYNSGLLLPQVFKFIGTISIGTLHRWVKTYEDYGTFKALVPNYKYTQQNEYNSFLNNKMKQVFLKFLLHPNKFCTGKAISLTKHILEKTGYENNPCNLTFRRFAENYKKNNYGQISIC
;
A
#
# COMPACT_ATOMS: atom_id res chain seq x y z
N MET A 1 -8.35 -23.89 -22.41
CA MET A 1 -7.16 -23.08 -22.04
C MET A 1 -7.00 -23.15 -20.53
N MET A 2 -5.90 -23.71 -20.04
CA MET A 2 -5.66 -23.84 -18.58
C MET A 2 -5.30 -22.46 -18.01
N LYS A 3 -6.07 -21.97 -17.04
CA LYS A 3 -5.74 -20.74 -16.29
C LYS A 3 -4.44 -20.98 -15.52
N LYS A 4 -3.51 -20.03 -15.57
CA LYS A 4 -2.22 -20.15 -14.89
C LYS A 4 -2.45 -20.17 -13.38
N LYS A 5 -1.72 -21.05 -12.67
CA LYS A 5 -1.59 -20.91 -11.23
C LYS A 5 -0.89 -19.59 -10.95
N TYR A 6 -1.40 -18.92 -9.94
CA TYR A 6 -0.98 -17.59 -9.57
C TYR A 6 0.52 -17.55 -9.26
N GLY A 7 1.30 -16.89 -10.13
CA GLY A 7 2.73 -16.66 -9.92
C GLY A 7 2.91 -15.50 -8.96
N VAL A 8 2.88 -15.78 -7.66
CA VAL A 8 3.06 -14.76 -6.62
C VAL A 8 4.50 -14.83 -6.11
N THR A 9 5.34 -13.89 -6.53
CA THR A 9 6.41 -13.37 -5.67
C THR A 9 5.76 -12.97 -4.35
N GLN A 10 6.04 -13.73 -3.28
CA GLN A 10 5.39 -13.71 -1.96
C GLN A 10 4.65 -12.38 -1.65
N ARG A 11 3.35 -12.34 -1.96
CA ARG A 11 2.44 -11.32 -1.42
C ARG A 11 2.18 -11.79 0.01
N SER A 12 2.37 -10.90 0.97
CA SER A 12 1.90 -11.11 2.34
C SER A 12 0.49 -11.71 2.29
N ASN A 13 0.22 -12.75 3.10
CA ASN A 13 -1.14 -13.32 3.21
C ASN A 13 -2.19 -12.28 3.63
N PHE A 14 -1.73 -11.13 4.11
CA PHE A 14 -2.55 -9.97 4.42
C PHE A 14 -2.88 -9.11 3.18
N ILE A 15 -4.17 -8.91 2.96
CA ILE A 15 -4.74 -7.96 1.99
C ILE A 15 -5.69 -7.05 2.78
N THR A 16 -5.54 -5.74 2.65
CA THR A 16 -6.46 -4.79 3.29
C THR A 16 -7.84 -4.84 2.65
N GLU A 17 -8.90 -4.52 3.39
CA GLU A 17 -10.25 -4.49 2.83
C GLU A 17 -10.35 -3.51 1.65
N ASN A 18 -9.69 -2.35 1.74
CA ASN A 18 -9.64 -1.41 0.63
C ASN A 18 -8.97 -1.99 -0.63
N ALA A 19 -7.90 -2.77 -0.48
CA ALA A 19 -7.23 -3.43 -1.60
C ALA A 19 -8.09 -4.53 -2.23
N LYS A 20 -8.85 -5.26 -1.39
CA LYS A 20 -9.83 -6.25 -1.84
C LYS A 20 -10.98 -5.59 -2.59
N LEU A 21 -11.56 -4.52 -2.06
CA LEU A 21 -12.61 -3.73 -2.72
C LEU A 21 -12.11 -3.17 -4.06
N THR A 22 -10.88 -2.63 -4.09
CA THR A 22 -10.24 -2.16 -5.33
C THR A 22 -10.13 -3.29 -6.36
N ALA A 23 -9.76 -4.49 -5.93
CA ALA A 23 -9.63 -5.64 -6.81
C ALA A 23 -10.98 -6.10 -7.38
N LEU A 24 -12.02 -6.12 -6.55
CA LEU A 24 -13.39 -6.46 -6.97
C LEU A 24 -13.93 -5.44 -7.98
N ALA A 25 -13.78 -4.14 -7.69
CA ALA A 25 -14.19 -3.07 -8.60
C ALA A 25 -13.47 -3.17 -9.97
N ARG A 26 -12.19 -3.58 -10.00
CA ARG A 26 -11.47 -3.87 -11.26
C ARG A 26 -12.05 -5.08 -12.01
N VAL A 27 -12.50 -6.11 -11.31
CA VAL A 27 -13.18 -7.27 -11.93
C VAL A 27 -14.50 -6.82 -12.58
N ASP A 28 -15.25 -5.93 -11.94
CA ASP A 28 -16.50 -5.40 -12.50
C ASP A 28 -16.26 -4.66 -13.82
N VAL A 29 -15.22 -3.81 -13.88
CA VAL A 29 -14.80 -3.13 -15.13
C VAL A 29 -14.44 -4.14 -16.21
N VAL A 30 -13.60 -5.13 -15.89
CA VAL A 30 -13.17 -6.16 -16.86
C VAL A 30 -14.37 -6.96 -17.37
N THR A 31 -15.26 -7.38 -16.49
CA THR A 31 -16.44 -8.18 -16.83
C THR A 31 -17.40 -7.37 -17.72
N ALA A 32 -17.61 -6.10 -17.38
CA ALA A 32 -18.41 -5.19 -18.19
C ALA A 32 -17.81 -5.01 -19.60
N LEU A 33 -16.50 -4.82 -19.72
CA LEU A 33 -15.84 -4.71 -21.03
C LEU A 33 -15.98 -6.00 -21.86
N LEU A 34 -15.77 -7.17 -21.24
CA LEU A 34 -15.88 -8.45 -21.95
C LEU A 34 -17.30 -8.65 -22.52
N ASN A 35 -18.32 -8.27 -21.76
CA ASN A 35 -19.71 -8.27 -22.24
C ASN A 35 -19.95 -7.20 -23.33
N PHE A 36 -19.33 -6.03 -23.19
CA PHE A 36 -19.46 -4.93 -24.13
C PHE A 36 -18.86 -5.27 -25.51
N ARG A 37 -17.69 -5.93 -25.53
CA ARG A 37 -17.02 -6.40 -26.75
C ARG A 37 -17.89 -7.29 -27.62
N GLY A 38 -18.81 -8.05 -27.04
CA GLY A 38 -19.75 -8.90 -27.79
C GLY A 38 -20.74 -8.13 -28.68
N LYS A 39 -20.85 -6.81 -28.50
CA LYS A 39 -21.78 -5.95 -29.25
C LYS A 39 -21.15 -5.23 -30.45
N TYR A 40 -19.84 -5.38 -30.66
CA TYR A 40 -19.07 -4.64 -31.66
C TYR A 40 -18.36 -5.58 -32.63
N LYS A 41 -18.08 -5.08 -33.84
CA LYS A 41 -17.37 -5.84 -34.87
C LYS A 41 -15.88 -6.00 -34.53
N THR A 42 -15.26 -4.96 -33.97
CA THR A 42 -13.83 -4.96 -33.64
C THR A 42 -13.60 -4.70 -32.16
N LYS A 43 -12.58 -5.37 -31.59
CA LYS A 43 -12.20 -5.17 -30.18
C LYS A 43 -11.71 -3.75 -29.91
N LYS A 44 -11.02 -3.13 -30.88
CA LYS A 44 -10.49 -1.77 -30.74
C LYS A 44 -11.61 -0.75 -30.55
N GLU A 45 -12.60 -0.78 -31.45
CA GLU A 45 -13.77 0.10 -31.37
C GLU A 45 -14.55 -0.10 -30.07
N ALA A 46 -14.74 -1.36 -29.65
CA ALA A 46 -15.38 -1.67 -28.38
C ALA A 46 -14.62 -1.09 -27.18
N ASP A 47 -13.30 -1.27 -27.14
CA ASP A 47 -12.46 -0.82 -26.04
C ASP A 47 -12.41 0.71 -25.95
N ASP A 48 -12.24 1.38 -27.10
CA ASP A 48 -12.20 2.85 -27.17
C ASP A 48 -13.55 3.44 -26.73
N THR A 49 -14.66 2.93 -27.26
CA THR A 49 -16.01 3.39 -26.90
C THR A 49 -16.34 3.11 -25.44
N PHE A 50 -16.01 1.90 -24.94
CA PHE A 50 -16.21 1.56 -23.53
C PHE A 50 -15.46 2.53 -22.61
N LEU A 51 -14.22 2.85 -22.97
CA LEU A 51 -13.37 3.72 -22.18
C LEU A 51 -13.89 5.15 -22.12
N GLU A 52 -14.40 5.68 -23.24
CA GLU A 52 -15.04 7.00 -23.28
C GLU A 52 -16.27 7.05 -22.37
N ILE A 53 -17.18 6.07 -22.48
CA ILE A 53 -18.40 6.03 -21.66
C ILE A 53 -18.05 5.82 -20.17
N TYR A 54 -17.10 4.94 -19.86
CA TYR A 54 -16.64 4.75 -18.47
C TYR A 54 -16.02 6.02 -17.90
N ASN A 55 -15.09 6.67 -18.63
CA ASN A 55 -14.40 7.86 -18.14
C ASN A 55 -15.30 9.10 -18.08
N SER A 56 -16.43 9.12 -18.80
CA SER A 56 -17.48 10.12 -18.62
C SER A 56 -18.26 9.96 -17.29
N GLY A 57 -18.08 8.84 -16.59
CA GLY A 57 -18.80 8.51 -15.36
C GLY A 57 -20.21 7.96 -15.56
N LEU A 58 -20.66 7.79 -16.80
CA LEU A 58 -21.99 7.24 -17.13
C LEU A 58 -22.07 5.72 -16.95
N LEU A 59 -20.97 5.01 -17.24
CA LEU A 59 -20.89 3.57 -17.08
C LEU A 59 -20.23 3.20 -15.74
N LEU A 60 -20.89 2.30 -14.99
CA LEU A 60 -20.46 1.86 -13.66
C LEU A 60 -20.16 3.04 -12.70
N PRO A 61 -21.13 3.94 -12.46
CA PRO A 61 -20.89 5.21 -11.76
C PRO A 61 -20.30 5.05 -10.35
N GLN A 62 -20.70 4.00 -9.62
CA GLN A 62 -20.14 3.70 -8.29
C GLN A 62 -18.68 3.25 -8.37
N VAL A 63 -18.34 2.44 -9.37
CA VAL A 63 -16.96 1.99 -9.61
C VAL A 63 -16.11 3.16 -10.09
N PHE A 64 -16.64 4.00 -10.98
CA PHE A 64 -15.97 5.23 -11.42
C PHE A 64 -15.70 6.18 -10.26
N LYS A 65 -16.68 6.39 -9.36
CA LYS A 65 -16.49 7.21 -8.15
C LYS A 65 -15.39 6.66 -7.23
N PHE A 66 -15.19 5.34 -7.22
CA PHE A 66 -14.22 4.67 -6.35
C PHE A 66 -12.81 4.58 -6.97
N ILE A 67 -12.70 4.25 -8.26
CA ILE A 67 -11.43 4.05 -8.97
C ILE A 67 -10.97 5.32 -9.69
N GLY A 68 -11.90 6.09 -10.25
CA GLY A 68 -11.64 7.20 -11.14
C GLY A 68 -11.44 6.80 -12.60
N THR A 69 -10.92 7.75 -13.38
CA THR A 69 -10.58 7.59 -14.79
C THR A 69 -9.45 6.59 -14.98
N ILE A 70 -9.51 5.81 -16.06
CA ILE A 70 -8.45 4.86 -16.42
C ILE A 70 -7.99 5.09 -17.85
N SER A 71 -6.76 4.66 -18.15
CA SER A 71 -6.22 4.65 -19.52
C SER A 71 -6.47 3.31 -20.20
N ILE A 72 -6.44 3.30 -21.54
CA ILE A 72 -6.56 2.08 -22.36
C ILE A 72 -5.54 1.01 -21.96
N GLY A 73 -4.29 1.41 -21.70
CA GLY A 73 -3.23 0.49 -21.27
C GLY A 73 -3.49 -0.11 -19.87
N THR A 74 -4.16 0.63 -18.98
CA THR A 74 -4.58 0.11 -17.68
C THR A 74 -5.68 -0.92 -17.83
N LEU A 75 -6.67 -0.63 -18.67
CA LEU A 75 -7.77 -1.54 -18.98
C LEU A 75 -7.24 -2.85 -19.57
N HIS A 76 -6.37 -2.77 -20.59
CA HIS A 76 -5.76 -3.95 -21.23
C HIS A 76 -4.95 -4.80 -20.26
N ARG A 77 -4.18 -4.17 -19.37
CA ARG A 77 -3.42 -4.87 -18.33
C ARG A 77 -4.34 -5.64 -17.38
N TRP A 78 -5.46 -5.05 -16.95
CA TRP A 78 -6.43 -5.73 -16.10
C TRP A 78 -7.10 -6.91 -16.82
N VAL A 79 -7.52 -6.72 -18.06
CA VAL A 79 -8.12 -7.79 -18.89
C VAL A 79 -7.16 -8.95 -19.04
N LYS A 80 -5.92 -8.70 -19.47
CA LYS A 80 -4.89 -9.74 -19.63
C LYS A 80 -4.62 -10.50 -18.32
N THR A 81 -4.46 -9.75 -17.22
CA THR A 81 -4.25 -10.34 -15.90
C THR A 81 -5.44 -11.22 -15.48
N TYR A 82 -6.67 -10.77 -15.76
CA TYR A 82 -7.87 -11.54 -15.43
C TYR A 82 -8.06 -12.76 -16.33
N GLU A 83 -7.73 -12.69 -17.62
CA GLU A 83 -7.76 -13.82 -18.54
C GLU A 83 -6.75 -14.91 -18.15
N ASP A 84 -5.54 -14.53 -17.74
CA ASP A 84 -4.49 -15.45 -17.30
C ASP A 84 -4.87 -16.22 -16.02
N TYR A 85 -5.46 -15.53 -15.02
CA TYR A 85 -5.66 -16.08 -13.67
C TYR A 85 -7.12 -16.33 -13.28
N GLY A 86 -8.06 -15.54 -13.80
CA GLY A 86 -9.51 -15.69 -13.59
C GLY A 86 -10.00 -15.48 -12.16
N THR A 87 -9.26 -14.75 -11.32
CA THR A 87 -9.64 -14.48 -9.92
C THR A 87 -9.40 -13.01 -9.57
N PHE A 88 -10.24 -12.43 -8.71
CA PHE A 88 -10.10 -11.04 -8.24
C PHE A 88 -8.74 -10.78 -7.61
N LYS A 89 -8.15 -11.80 -6.95
CA LYS A 89 -6.84 -11.68 -6.32
C LYS A 89 -5.84 -11.10 -7.33
N ALA A 90 -5.93 -11.52 -8.61
CA ALA A 90 -5.04 -11.13 -9.71
C ALA A 90 -4.95 -9.62 -9.91
N LEU A 91 -6.06 -8.94 -9.63
CA LEU A 91 -6.22 -7.50 -9.78
C LEU A 91 -5.99 -6.73 -8.48
N VAL A 92 -5.59 -7.38 -7.39
CA VAL A 92 -5.17 -6.70 -6.15
C VAL A 92 -3.98 -5.78 -6.47
N PRO A 93 -4.04 -4.48 -6.10
CA PRO A 93 -2.94 -3.56 -6.33
C PRO A 93 -1.65 -4.05 -5.65
N ASN A 94 -0.52 -3.93 -6.36
CA ASN A 94 0.78 -4.43 -5.90
C ASN A 94 1.53 -3.44 -4.99
N TYR A 95 0.81 -2.77 -4.08
CA TYR A 95 1.41 -1.90 -3.09
C TYR A 95 1.83 -2.72 -1.86
N LYS A 96 2.90 -2.29 -1.18
CA LYS A 96 3.27 -2.85 0.12
C LYS A 96 2.23 -2.40 1.15
N TYR A 97 1.38 -3.31 1.60
CA TYR A 97 0.48 -3.05 2.72
C TYR A 97 1.22 -3.30 4.03
N THR A 98 1.00 -2.43 4.99
CA THR A 98 1.55 -2.58 6.35
C THR A 98 0.38 -2.92 7.27
N GLN A 99 0.48 -3.99 8.05
CA GLN A 99 -0.55 -4.29 9.04
C GLN A 99 -0.51 -3.26 10.17
N GLN A 100 -1.67 -2.99 10.78
CA GLN A 100 -1.71 -2.18 12.00
C GLN A 100 -0.83 -2.88 13.05
N ASN A 101 0.12 -2.13 13.63
CA ASN A 101 1.20 -2.58 14.53
C ASN A 101 2.48 -3.17 13.90
N GLU A 102 2.53 -3.41 12.58
CA GLU A 102 3.79 -3.76 11.90
C GLU A 102 4.55 -2.50 11.48
N TYR A 103 5.28 -1.86 12.39
CA TYR A 103 6.13 -0.74 11.99
C TYR A 103 7.43 -1.24 11.35
N ASN A 104 7.46 -1.28 10.01
CA ASN A 104 8.63 -1.56 9.18
C ASN A 104 9.63 -0.39 9.24
N SER A 105 10.24 -0.22 10.42
CA SER A 105 11.35 0.70 10.61
C SER A 105 12.68 0.07 10.20
N PHE A 106 13.58 0.87 9.66
CA PHE A 106 15.00 0.54 9.61
C PHE A 106 15.62 0.40 11.01
N LEU A 107 14.96 0.89 12.07
CA LEU A 107 15.43 0.70 13.45
C LEU A 107 15.38 -0.77 13.85
N ASN A 108 16.54 -1.33 14.18
CA ASN A 108 16.64 -2.65 14.81
C ASN A 108 16.14 -2.60 16.27
N ASN A 109 15.96 -3.78 16.89
CA ASN A 109 15.43 -3.87 18.26
C ASN A 109 16.31 -3.15 19.30
N LYS A 110 17.64 -3.19 19.15
CA LYS A 110 18.56 -2.50 20.08
C LYS A 110 18.42 -0.98 19.97
N MET A 111 18.37 -0.43 18.76
CA MET A 111 18.13 0.99 18.49
C MET A 111 16.79 1.44 19.07
N LYS A 112 15.73 0.65 18.87
CA LYS A 112 14.40 0.91 19.46
C LYS A 112 14.47 0.94 20.99
N GLN A 113 15.13 -0.03 21.62
CA GLN A 113 15.26 -0.08 23.09
C GLN A 113 16.02 1.12 23.65
N VAL A 114 17.17 1.47 23.06
CA VAL A 114 17.95 2.65 23.50
C VAL A 114 17.13 3.93 23.34
N PHE A 115 16.44 4.08 22.21
CA PHE A 115 15.63 5.26 21.96
C PHE A 115 14.44 5.35 22.91
N LEU A 116 13.74 4.24 23.18
CA LEU A 116 12.61 4.18 24.10
C LEU A 116 13.01 4.55 25.54
N LYS A 117 14.22 4.19 25.99
CA LYS A 117 14.72 4.62 27.31
C LYS A 117 14.71 6.14 27.47
N PHE A 118 15.03 6.89 26.42
CA PHE A 118 14.99 8.35 26.45
C PHE A 118 13.58 8.90 26.25
N LEU A 119 12.78 8.31 25.36
CA LEU A 119 11.40 8.76 25.13
C LEU A 119 10.50 8.59 26.35
N LEU A 120 10.71 7.53 27.13
CA LEU A 120 9.91 7.19 28.33
C LEU A 120 10.54 7.68 29.63
N HIS A 121 11.60 8.49 29.56
CA HIS A 121 12.28 8.99 30.75
C HIS A 121 11.35 9.94 31.55
N PRO A 122 11.34 9.90 32.89
CA PRO A 122 10.47 10.73 33.72
C PRO A 122 10.61 12.24 33.43
N ASN A 123 11.81 12.69 33.08
CA ASN A 123 12.10 14.09 32.70
C ASN A 123 11.58 14.50 31.30
N LYS A 124 10.85 13.61 30.60
CA LYS A 124 10.21 13.86 29.29
C LYS A 124 11.09 14.58 28.28
N PHE A 125 12.21 13.95 27.87
CA PHE A 125 13.08 14.53 26.85
C PHE A 125 12.31 14.83 25.55
N CYS A 126 12.57 15.99 24.94
CA CYS A 126 12.09 16.28 23.59
C CYS A 126 12.62 15.25 22.59
N THR A 127 11.85 15.00 21.52
CA THR A 127 12.18 13.93 20.56
C THR A 127 13.54 14.19 19.91
N GLY A 128 13.85 15.44 19.57
CA GLY A 128 15.17 15.82 19.05
C GLY A 128 16.33 15.50 19.99
N LYS A 129 16.15 15.73 21.30
CA LYS A 129 17.19 15.43 22.30
C LYS A 129 17.37 13.94 22.49
N ALA A 130 16.28 13.18 22.56
CA ALA A 130 16.31 11.72 22.63
C ALA A 130 17.03 11.11 21.41
N ILE A 131 16.83 11.66 20.21
CA ILE A 131 17.53 11.24 18.99
C ILE A 131 19.03 11.48 19.12
N SER A 132 19.45 12.69 19.52
CA SER A 132 20.87 13.05 19.67
C SER A 132 21.58 12.12 20.66
N LEU A 133 20.98 11.88 21.83
CA LEU A 133 21.54 11.00 22.86
C LEU A 133 21.62 9.54 22.37
N THR A 134 20.59 9.07 21.67
CA THR A 134 20.57 7.72 21.10
C THR A 134 21.68 7.53 20.08
N LYS A 135 21.86 8.47 19.16
CA LYS A 135 22.91 8.41 18.14
C LYS A 135 24.30 8.36 18.76
N HIS A 136 24.56 9.23 19.72
CA HIS A 136 25.83 9.27 20.44
C HIS A 136 26.14 7.94 21.16
N ILE A 137 25.12 7.29 21.75
CA ILE A 137 25.30 5.96 22.36
C ILE A 137 25.55 4.89 21.30
N LEU A 138 24.82 4.91 20.19
CA LEU A 138 24.99 3.93 19.11
C LEU A 138 26.40 4.02 18.49
N GLU A 139 26.90 5.23 18.26
CA GLU A 139 28.25 5.51 17.78
C GLU A 139 29.32 4.94 18.73
N LYS A 140 29.18 5.19 20.04
CA LYS A 140 30.09 4.62 21.05
C LYS A 140 30.07 3.10 21.11
N THR A 141 28.95 2.47 20.76
CA THR A 141 28.82 1.01 20.73
C THR A 141 29.27 0.36 19.41
N GLY A 142 29.81 1.14 18.47
CA GLY A 142 30.38 0.64 17.21
C GLY A 142 29.36 0.42 16.08
N TYR A 143 28.20 1.10 16.10
CA TYR A 143 27.26 1.05 14.97
C TYR A 143 27.71 1.98 13.85
N GLU A 144 28.15 1.42 12.73
CA GLU A 144 28.59 2.20 11.56
C GLU A 144 27.41 2.81 10.77
N ASN A 145 26.29 2.09 10.66
CA ASN A 145 25.11 2.52 9.91
C ASN A 145 24.05 3.17 10.81
N ASN A 146 24.26 4.44 11.15
CA ASN A 146 23.35 5.18 12.02
C ASN A 146 22.11 5.68 11.23
N PRO A 147 20.87 5.35 11.64
CA PRO A 147 19.66 5.80 10.95
C PRO A 147 19.52 7.33 10.90
N CYS A 148 18.86 7.87 9.87
CA CYS A 148 18.58 9.29 9.80
C CYS A 148 17.58 9.73 10.89
N ASN A 149 17.61 11.01 11.29
CA ASN A 149 16.75 11.55 12.35
C ASN A 149 15.25 11.35 12.03
N LEU A 150 14.88 11.40 10.75
CA LEU A 150 13.51 11.18 10.29
C LEU A 150 12.99 9.79 10.64
N THR A 151 13.84 8.75 10.56
CA THR A 151 13.47 7.38 10.93
C THR A 151 13.10 7.29 12.41
N PHE A 152 13.88 7.93 13.29
CA PHE A 152 13.55 8.01 14.72
C PHE A 152 12.30 8.83 14.99
N ARG A 153 12.10 9.96 14.32
CA ARG A 153 10.86 10.75 14.46
C ARG A 153 9.62 9.95 14.06
N ARG A 154 9.66 9.28 12.90
CA ARG A 154 8.56 8.42 12.45
C ARG A 154 8.28 7.29 13.44
N PHE A 155 9.31 6.71 14.06
CA PHE A 155 9.14 5.72 15.12
C PHE A 155 8.44 6.31 16.35
N ALA A 156 8.88 7.48 16.82
CA ALA A 156 8.27 8.16 17.98
C ALA A 156 6.79 8.49 17.73
N GLU A 157 6.47 9.06 16.57
CA GLU A 157 5.08 9.35 16.17
C GLU A 157 4.21 8.09 16.13
N ASN A 158 4.72 7.01 15.55
CA ASN A 158 4.01 5.73 15.53
C ASN A 158 3.82 5.18 16.96
N TYR A 159 4.86 5.25 17.80
CA TYR A 159 4.78 4.79 19.18
C TYR A 159 3.76 5.60 19.99
N LYS A 160 3.71 6.92 19.81
CA LYS A 160 2.73 7.80 20.46
C LYS A 160 1.29 7.44 20.11
N LYS A 161 1.03 7.19 18.81
CA LYS A 161 -0.30 6.79 18.31
C LYS A 161 -0.77 5.46 18.89
N ASN A 162 0.15 4.51 19.03
CA ASN A 162 -0.18 3.17 19.53
C ASN A 162 -0.21 3.06 21.07
N ASN A 163 0.39 4.01 21.80
CA ASN A 163 0.50 4.00 23.25
C ASN A 163 -0.13 5.25 23.90
N TYR A 164 -1.23 5.75 23.33
CA TYR A 164 -2.08 6.81 23.93
C TYR A 164 -1.34 8.06 24.43
N GLY A 165 -0.35 8.58 23.69
CA GLY A 165 0.23 9.88 24.03
C GLY A 165 1.23 9.89 25.19
N GLN A 166 1.73 8.74 25.64
CA GLN A 166 2.66 8.63 26.79
C GLN A 166 4.00 9.36 26.62
N ILE A 167 4.33 9.85 25.43
CA ILE A 167 5.61 10.51 25.13
C ILE A 167 5.41 11.99 24.74
N SER A 168 6.37 12.82 25.13
CA SER A 168 6.41 14.24 24.75
C SER A 168 7.05 14.43 23.38
N ILE A 169 6.34 15.09 22.47
CA ILE A 169 6.88 15.50 21.17
C ILE A 169 7.01 17.01 21.18
N CYS A 170 8.22 17.45 21.52
CA CYS A 170 8.83 18.66 20.99
C CYS A 170 9.74 18.22 19.82
#